data_AF-A0A496WPH6-F1
#
_entry.id   AF-A0A496WPH6-F1
#
_cell.length_a   1.000
_cell.length_b   1.000
_cell.length_c   1.000
_cell.angle_alpha   90.00
_cell.angle_beta   90.00
_cell.angle_gamma   90.00
#
_symmetry.space_group_name_H-M   'P 1'
#
loop_
_entity.id
_entity.type
_entity.pdbx_description
1 polymer ?
#
loop_
_entity_poly.entity_id
_entity_poly.type
_entity_poly.pdbx_seq_one_letter_code
_entity_poly.pdbx_strand_id
1 'polypeptide(L)'
;MSENKASKKQGVLGEHAVVIGGSMAGLLTARVLSDYFERVTIFEADTPPEEAVPRKGVPQGNHIHTLLPGGTDVVLKYFPNIH
;
A
#
# COMPACT_ATOMS: atom_id res chain seq x y z
N MET A 1 20.06 -15.98 3.71
CA MET A 1 20.22 -14.53 3.94
C MET A 1 19.85 -13.82 2.65
N SER A 2 18.57 -13.43 2.50
CA SER A 2 18.10 -12.73 1.31
C SER A 2 18.37 -11.24 1.50
N GLU A 3 19.24 -10.68 0.66
CA GLU A 3 19.49 -9.24 0.62
C GLU A 3 18.18 -8.52 0.31
N ASN A 4 17.71 -7.74 1.29
CA ASN A 4 16.57 -6.85 1.14
C ASN A 4 17.02 -5.69 0.24
N LYS A 5 16.78 -5.78 -1.06
CA LYS A 5 16.97 -4.66 -1.98
C LYS A 5 15.98 -3.57 -1.58
N ALA A 6 16.43 -2.65 -0.70
CA ALA A 6 15.75 -1.40 -0.46
C ALA A 6 15.41 -0.78 -1.83
N SER A 7 14.14 -0.45 -2.03
CA SER A 7 13.67 0.21 -3.24
C SER A 7 14.52 1.46 -3.42
N LYS A 8 15.43 1.43 -4.39
CA LYS A 8 16.28 2.59 -4.68
C LYS A 8 15.32 3.66 -5.18
N LYS A 9 15.26 4.83 -4.50
CA LYS A 9 14.46 5.96 -4.98
C LYS A 9 14.81 6.20 -6.45
N GLN A 10 13.82 6.05 -7.31
CA GLN A 10 13.91 6.41 -8.71
C GLN A 10 13.88 7.95 -8.79
N GLY A 11 14.15 8.52 -9.98
CA GLY A 11 14.29 9.97 -10.14
C GLY A 11 13.22 10.76 -9.39
N VAL A 12 13.64 11.75 -8.59
CA VAL A 12 12.73 12.50 -7.70
C VAL A 12 11.78 13.34 -8.55
N LEU A 13 10.47 13.12 -8.40
CA LEU A 13 9.42 13.89 -9.07
C LEU A 13 8.96 15.09 -8.21
N GLY A 14 9.22 15.08 -6.90
CA GLY A 14 8.93 16.17 -5.98
C GLY A 14 9.21 15.81 -4.52
N GLU A 15 9.08 16.80 -3.63
CA GLU A 15 9.35 16.63 -2.19
C GLU A 15 8.25 15.84 -1.48
N HIS A 16 6.98 16.11 -1.77
CA HIS A 16 5.85 15.54 -1.03
C HIS A 16 4.68 15.18 -1.93
N ALA A 17 4.17 13.96 -1.76
CA ALA A 17 2.90 13.52 -2.34
C ALA A 17 1.86 13.23 -1.25
N VAL A 18 0.59 13.49 -1.60
CA VAL A 18 -0.56 13.21 -0.74
C VAL A 18 -1.46 12.19 -1.43
N VAL A 19 -1.80 11.12 -0.70
CA VAL A 19 -2.79 10.12 -1.12
C VAL A 19 -4.01 10.24 -0.23
N ILE A 20 -5.19 10.37 -0.83
CA ILE A 20 -6.46 10.42 -0.10
C ILE A 20 -7.13 9.05 -0.23
N GLY A 21 -7.29 8.36 0.90
CA GLY A 21 -7.81 7.00 1.03
C GLY A 21 -6.72 6.00 1.43
N GLY A 22 -6.96 5.27 2.53
CA GLY A 22 -6.13 4.19 3.06
C GLY A 22 -6.64 2.80 2.68
N SER A 23 -7.30 2.67 1.52
CA SER A 23 -7.69 1.36 0.97
C SER A 23 -6.51 0.64 0.31
N MET A 24 -6.71 -0.60 -0.17
CA MET A 24 -5.71 -1.34 -0.95
C MET A 24 -5.13 -0.52 -2.10
N ALA A 25 -5.99 0.21 -2.84
CA ALA A 25 -5.55 1.06 -3.95
C ALA A 25 -4.68 2.23 -3.46
N GLY A 26 -5.07 2.88 -2.36
CA GLY A 26 -4.32 3.99 -1.77
C GLY A 26 -2.95 3.56 -1.23
N LEU A 27 -2.88 2.42 -0.56
CA LEU A 27 -1.62 1.85 -0.03
C LEU A 27 -0.66 1.44 -1.16
N LEU A 28 -1.16 0.78 -2.20
CA LEU A 28 -0.36 0.45 -3.39
C LEU A 28 0.13 1.71 -4.10
N THR A 29 -0.74 2.73 -4.24
CA THR A 29 -0.37 4.02 -4.82
C THR A 29 0.74 4.68 -4.00
N ALA A 30 0.58 4.77 -2.68
CA ALA A 30 1.57 5.36 -1.79
C ALA A 30 2.92 4.63 -1.86
N ARG A 31 2.91 3.30 -1.97
CA ARG A 31 4.11 2.49 -2.14
C ARG A 31 4.81 2.74 -3.47
N VAL A 32 4.08 2.95 -4.56
CA VAL A 32 4.71 3.34 -5.84
C VAL A 32 5.27 4.76 -5.75
N LEU A 33 4.50 5.71 -5.20
CA LEU A 33 4.94 7.10 -5.04
C LEU A 33 6.17 7.24 -4.14
N SER A 34 6.37 6.34 -3.15
CA SER A 34 7.55 6.40 -2.27
C SER A 34 8.87 6.18 -3.00
N ASP A 35 8.84 5.61 -4.20
CA ASP A 35 10.04 5.51 -5.04
C ASP A 35 10.41 6.85 -5.70
N TYR A 36 9.47 7.79 -5.81
CA TYR A 36 9.64 9.04 -6.58
C TYR A 36 9.55 10.31 -5.74
N PHE A 37 9.02 10.24 -4.52
CA PHE A 37 8.84 11.38 -3.63
C PHE A 37 9.65 11.24 -2.34
N GLU A 38 10.01 12.36 -1.71
CA GLU A 38 10.70 12.30 -0.43
C GLU A 38 9.81 11.81 0.70
N ARG A 39 8.57 12.30 0.70
CA ARG A 39 7.53 11.96 1.66
C ARG A 39 6.24 11.61 0.92
N VAL A 40 5.52 10.63 1.45
CA VAL A 40 4.14 10.34 1.06
C VAL A 40 3.27 10.34 2.31
N THR A 41 2.21 11.15 2.32
CA THR A 41 1.23 11.19 3.41
C THR A 41 -0.09 10.61 2.93
N ILE A 42 -0.64 9.68 3.70
CA ILE A 42 -1.95 9.09 3.43
C ILE A 42 -2.97 9.70 4.40
N PHE A 43 -4.06 10.23 3.87
CA PHE A 43 -5.22 10.65 4.67
C PHE A 43 -6.32 9.61 4.54
N GLU A 44 -6.79 9.07 5.66
CA GLU A 44 -7.92 8.14 5.73
C GLU A 44 -8.94 8.68 6.74
N ALA A 45 -10.23 8.52 6.42
CA ALA A 45 -11.32 9.00 7.26
C ALA A 45 -11.59 8.03 8.42
N ASP A 46 -11.39 6.73 8.20
CA ASP A 46 -11.45 5.73 9.26
C ASP A 46 -10.17 5.71 10.10
N THR A 47 -10.29 5.34 11.38
CA THR A 47 -9.12 4.93 12.17
C THR A 47 -8.68 3.55 11.69
N PRO A 48 -7.42 3.36 11.23
CA PRO A 48 -6.93 2.06 10.82
C PRO A 48 -6.91 1.10 12.02
N PRO A 49 -7.45 -0.12 11.91
CA PRO A 49 -7.30 -1.12 12.95
C PRO A 49 -5.85 -1.62 13.02
N GLU A 50 -5.41 -2.06 14.20
CA GLU A 50 -4.10 -2.71 14.36
C GLU A 50 -4.05 -4.09 13.69
N GLU A 51 -5.20 -4.74 13.57
CA GLU A 51 -5.37 -6.07 12.99
C GLU A 51 -6.14 -6.03 11.66
N ALA A 52 -6.04 -7.10 10.87
CA ALA A 52 -6.76 -7.26 9.61
C ALA A 52 -8.25 -7.59 9.83
N VAL A 53 -9.00 -6.62 10.37
CA VAL A 53 -10.43 -6.75 10.69
C VAL A 53 -11.30 -5.86 9.79
N PRO A 54 -12.57 -6.22 9.58
CA PRO A 54 -13.53 -5.37 8.87
C PRO A 54 -13.64 -3.98 9.49
N ARG A 55 -13.74 -2.95 8.64
CA ARG A 55 -13.85 -1.55 9.06
C ARG A 55 -15.14 -0.91 8.55
N LYS A 56 -15.61 0.10 9.28
CA LYS A 56 -16.87 0.80 8.99
C LYS A 56 -16.93 1.36 7.58
N GLY A 57 -15.85 1.96 7.06
CA GLY A 57 -15.80 2.53 5.71
C GLY A 57 -15.69 1.50 4.59
N VAL A 58 -15.58 0.20 4.89
CA VAL A 58 -15.54 -0.90 3.90
C VAL A 58 -16.46 -2.03 4.35
N PRO A 59 -17.80 -1.84 4.32
CA PRO A 59 -18.74 -2.87 4.80
C PRO A 59 -18.61 -4.20 4.05
N GLN A 60 -18.31 -4.14 2.75
CA GLN A 60 -17.99 -5.27 1.87
C GLN A 60 -16.69 -6.01 2.23
N GLY A 61 -15.88 -5.50 3.16
CA GLY A 61 -14.67 -6.17 3.65
C GLY A 61 -14.96 -7.46 4.40
N ASN A 62 -16.22 -7.67 4.82
CA ASN A 62 -16.69 -8.94 5.41
C ASN A 62 -16.87 -10.08 4.39
N HIS A 63 -16.77 -9.80 3.10
CA HIS A 63 -16.88 -10.80 2.05
C HIS A 63 -15.50 -11.32 1.63
N ILE A 64 -15.47 -12.52 1.07
CA ILE A 64 -14.25 -13.10 0.52
C ILE A 64 -13.83 -12.31 -0.72
N HIS A 65 -12.60 -11.80 -0.71
CA HIS A 65 -11.95 -11.17 -1.86
C HIS A 65 -10.67 -11.93 -2.18
N THR A 66 -10.56 -12.50 -3.37
CA THR A 66 -9.36 -13.20 -3.83
C THR A 66 -8.63 -12.36 -4.87
N LEU A 67 -7.30 -12.31 -4.78
CA LEU A 67 -6.47 -11.78 -5.86
C LEU A 67 -6.25 -12.86 -6.92
N LEU A 68 -6.33 -12.45 -8.18
CA LEU A 68 -5.82 -13.26 -9.29
C LEU A 68 -4.29 -13.38 -9.18
N PRO A 69 -3.67 -14.44 -9.73
CA PRO A 69 -2.22 -14.68 -9.59
C PRO A 69 -1.35 -13.46 -9.90
N GLY A 70 -1.59 -12.77 -11.03
CA GLY A 70 -0.81 -11.58 -11.38
C GLY A 70 -1.00 -10.40 -10.41
N GLY A 71 -2.16 -10.28 -9.77
CA GLY A 71 -2.38 -9.29 -8.71
C GLY A 71 -1.58 -9.64 -7.46
N THR A 72 -1.59 -10.91 -7.07
CA THR A 72 -0.78 -11.44 -5.95
C THR A 72 0.72 -11.19 -6.19
N ASP A 73 1.22 -11.47 -7.39
CA ASP A 73 2.63 -11.27 -7.75
C ASP A 73 3.05 -9.80 -7.60
N VAL A 74 2.20 -8.86 -8.05
CA VAL A 74 2.48 -7.42 -7.93
C VAL A 74 2.49 -6.98 -6.47
N VAL A 75 1.53 -7.44 -5.67
CA VAL A 75 1.45 -7.09 -4.25
C VAL A 75 2.68 -7.63 -3.50
N LEU A 76 3.05 -8.89 -3.69
CA LEU A 76 4.21 -9.51 -3.05
C LEU A 76 5.53 -8.87 -3.50
N LYS A 77 5.62 -8.41 -4.76
CA LYS A 77 6.78 -7.65 -5.25
C LYS A 77 6.97 -6.35 -4.48
N TYR A 78 5.89 -5.63 -4.18
CA TYR A 78 5.95 -4.35 -3.48
C TYR A 78 6.02 -4.49 -1.96
N PHE A 79 5.46 -5.57 -1.42
CA PHE A 79 5.36 -5.87 0.01
C PHE A 79 5.78 -7.34 0.27
N PRO A 80 7.08 -7.66 0.26
CA PRO A 80 7.55 -9.05 0.35
C PRO A 80 7.29 -9.72 1.71
N ASN A 81 6.96 -8.95 2.73
CA ASN A 81 6.81 -9.41 4.11
C ASN A 81 5.34 -9.47 4.58
N ILE A 82 4.37 -9.35 3.67
CA ILE A 82 2.97 -9.58 4.03
C ILE A 82 2.68 -11.07 3.82
N HIS A 83 2.20 -11.74 4.86
CA HIS A 83 1.81 -13.15 4.87
C HIS A 83 0.66 -13.34 5.85
#